data_AF-A0A7K0ZB51-F1
#
_entry.id   AF-A0A7K0ZB51-F1
#
_cell.length_a   1.000
_cell.length_b   1.000
_cell.length_c   1.000
_cell.angle_alpha   90.00
_cell.angle_beta   90.00
_cell.angle_gamma   90.00
#
_symmetry.space_group_name_H-M   'P 1'
#
loop_
_entity.id
_entity.type
_entity.pdbx_description
1 polymer ?
#
loop_
_entity_poly.entity_id
_entity_poly.type
_entity_poly.pdbx_seq_one_letter_code
_entity_poly.pdbx_strand_id
1 'polypeptide(L)'
;MRHVRLWFSGRSIRRHRSCAGFYRFRCSSWRVGRCSACKYRASQSDGGVAVSVRVPATSANLGPGFDVLGLALSLYVEVGIIGTDATPSEAIEANDTHPAQIAFVRAGGSGRVWVKNDIPMGRGMGFSGAVRIAGVVAAEVQRDGTWHRDSSDALSIGTELEGHADNVAPSLHGGIVITSENIVVQVPLALDPAFVMWIPEFT
;
A
#
# COMPACT_ATOMS: atom_id res chain seq x y z
N MET A 1 5.20 -17.50 15.65
CA MET A 1 4.21 -16.56 15.06
C MET A 1 4.52 -16.39 13.59
N ARG A 2 3.50 -16.26 12.74
CA ARG A 2 3.66 -15.94 11.32
C ARG A 2 3.57 -14.42 11.18
N HIS A 3 4.63 -13.80 10.68
CA HIS A 3 4.65 -12.36 10.42
C HIS A 3 4.29 -12.13 8.95
N VAL A 4 3.22 -11.41 8.70
CA VAL A 4 2.88 -10.90 7.36
C VAL A 4 3.29 -9.43 7.35
N ARG A 5 4.42 -9.15 6.70
CA ARG A 5 4.84 -7.78 6.37
C ARG A 5 4.60 -7.53 4.90
N LEU A 6 3.63 -6.67 4.59
CA LEU A 6 3.34 -6.28 3.22
C LEU A 6 4.16 -5.03 2.86
N TRP A 7 4.96 -5.15 1.81
CA TRP A 7 5.78 -4.06 1.28
C TRP A 7 5.27 -3.67 -0.09
N PHE A 8 4.80 -2.44 -0.21
CA PHE A 8 4.45 -1.83 -1.48
C PHE A 8 5.74 -1.28 -2.13
N SER A 9 6.65 -2.18 -2.54
CA SER A 9 7.88 -1.75 -3.23
C SER A 9 7.68 -1.75 -4.74
N GLY A 10 7.86 -0.60 -5.39
CA GLY A 10 8.00 -0.47 -6.84
C GLY A 10 9.37 -0.92 -7.36
N ARG A 11 9.95 -2.03 -6.85
CA ARG A 11 11.26 -2.47 -7.33
C ARG A 11 11.17 -2.85 -8.80
N SER A 12 11.82 -2.05 -9.65
CA SER A 12 12.18 -2.42 -11.00
C SER A 12 12.98 -3.73 -10.95
N ILE A 13 12.48 -4.73 -11.66
CA ILE A 13 13.24 -5.95 -11.93
C ILE A 13 14.40 -5.51 -12.82
N ARG A 14 15.63 -5.61 -12.29
CA ARG A 14 16.85 -5.44 -13.08
C ARG A 14 16.77 -6.38 -14.29
N ARG A 15 16.81 -5.80 -15.49
CA ARG A 15 16.95 -6.55 -16.75
C ARG A 15 18.25 -7.36 -16.70
N HIS A 16 18.15 -8.68 -16.61
CA HIS A 16 19.14 -9.53 -17.28
C HIS A 16 18.85 -9.49 -18.78
N ARG A 17 19.79 -8.94 -19.54
CA ARG A 17 19.77 -8.95 -21.00
C ARG A 17 19.82 -10.40 -21.49
N SER A 18 18.72 -10.91 -22.01
CA SER A 18 18.65 -11.75 -23.22
C SER A 18 17.28 -12.43 -23.30
N CYS A 19 16.38 -11.90 -24.13
CA CYS A 19 15.57 -12.67 -25.07
C CYS A 19 14.63 -11.70 -25.80
N ALA A 20 14.76 -11.70 -27.12
CA ALA A 20 13.88 -11.00 -28.04
C ALA A 20 12.49 -11.66 -28.05
N GLY A 21 11.46 -10.89 -28.38
CA GLY A 21 10.17 -11.42 -28.85
C GLY A 21 8.96 -10.98 -28.03
N PHE A 22 8.25 -9.97 -28.54
CA PHE A 22 6.79 -9.90 -28.68
C PHE A 22 5.94 -10.88 -27.85
N TYR A 23 5.36 -10.53 -26.68
CA TYR A 23 4.21 -11.30 -26.16
C TYR A 23 3.19 -10.51 -25.34
N ARG A 24 1.94 -10.66 -25.79
CA ARG A 24 0.65 -10.41 -25.14
C ARG A 24 0.50 -11.45 -24.01
N PHE A 25 0.19 -11.06 -22.76
CA PHE A 25 -0.03 -12.04 -21.68
C PHE A 25 -1.48 -12.06 -21.21
N ARG A 26 -2.13 -13.21 -21.48
CA ARG A 26 -3.32 -13.74 -20.82
C ARG A 26 -2.83 -14.99 -20.08
N CYS A 27 -3.07 -15.13 -18.77
CA CYS A 27 -2.67 -16.34 -18.03
C CYS A 27 -3.91 -17.11 -17.58
N SER A 28 -4.23 -18.19 -18.29
CA SER A 28 -5.26 -19.18 -17.95
C SER A 28 -4.61 -20.52 -17.61
N SER A 29 -4.92 -21.03 -16.41
CA SER A 29 -4.63 -22.36 -15.84
C SER A 29 -3.25 -22.59 -15.20
N TRP A 30 -3.27 -23.17 -13.99
CA TRP A 30 -2.12 -23.76 -13.30
C TRP A 30 -2.51 -25.14 -12.76
N ARG A 31 -1.76 -26.18 -13.19
CA ARG A 31 -1.65 -27.47 -12.49
C ARG A 31 -0.41 -27.46 -11.59
N VAL A 32 -0.46 -28.30 -10.58
CA VAL A 32 0.46 -28.40 -9.44
C VAL A 32 1.92 -28.62 -9.87
N GLY A 33 2.79 -27.66 -9.56
CA GLY A 33 4.23 -27.78 -9.77
C GLY A 33 4.97 -26.45 -9.57
N ARG A 34 5.55 -26.27 -8.37
CA ARG A 34 6.59 -25.28 -7.97
C ARG A 34 6.87 -24.14 -8.96
N CYS A 35 6.20 -22.99 -8.77
CA CYS A 35 6.69 -21.68 -9.21
C CYS A 35 7.37 -20.98 -8.00
N SER A 36 8.59 -20.47 -8.19
CA SER A 36 9.45 -19.90 -7.14
C SER A 36 9.31 -18.37 -6.97
N ALA A 37 8.34 -17.72 -7.62
CA ALA A 37 8.25 -16.25 -7.68
C ALA A 37 7.20 -15.60 -6.75
N CYS A 38 6.28 -16.35 -6.14
CA CYS A 38 5.44 -15.84 -5.06
C CYS A 38 4.79 -17.03 -4.35
N LYS A 39 5.15 -17.25 -3.08
CA LYS A 39 4.56 -18.30 -2.24
C LYS A 39 4.31 -17.73 -0.86
N TYR A 40 3.14 -17.14 -0.64
CA TYR A 40 2.58 -17.12 0.71
C TYR A 40 1.54 -18.23 0.79
N ARG A 41 1.94 -19.37 1.36
CA ARG A 41 1.01 -20.40 1.83
C ARG A 41 0.86 -20.24 3.34
N ALA A 42 -0.29 -19.77 3.77
CA ALA A 42 -0.65 -19.78 5.17
C ALA A 42 -0.86 -21.25 5.61
N SER A 43 -0.14 -21.71 6.64
CA SER A 43 -0.49 -22.91 7.42
C SER A 43 -0.97 -22.41 8.77
N GLN A 44 -2.11 -22.90 9.23
CA GLN A 44 -2.72 -22.46 10.48
C GLN A 44 -1.97 -23.08 11.66
N SER A 45 -1.76 -22.26 12.69
CA SER A 45 -1.40 -22.67 14.05
C SER A 45 -2.08 -21.66 14.98
N ASP A 46 -2.64 -22.12 16.10
CA ASP A 46 -3.48 -21.40 17.09
C ASP A 46 -2.81 -20.22 17.85
N GLY A 47 -1.96 -19.44 17.19
CA GLY A 47 -1.45 -18.16 17.66
C GLY A 47 -1.66 -17.11 16.57
N GLY A 48 -2.27 -15.98 16.93
CA GLY A 48 -2.66 -14.93 15.99
C GLY A 48 -1.57 -14.53 14.99
N VAL A 49 -1.97 -14.14 13.79
CA VAL A 49 -1.06 -13.67 12.75
C VAL A 49 -0.57 -12.28 13.14
N ALA A 50 0.75 -12.11 13.23
CA ALA A 50 1.38 -10.81 13.39
C ALA A 50 1.24 -10.04 12.07
N VAL A 51 0.48 -8.94 12.07
CA VAL A 51 0.16 -8.16 10.86
C VAL A 51 0.74 -6.76 10.99
N SER A 52 1.61 -6.40 10.06
CA SER A 52 1.97 -5.01 9.80
C SER A 52 2.10 -4.72 8.31
N VAL A 53 1.67 -3.53 7.92
CA VAL A 53 1.55 -3.08 6.53
C VAL A 53 2.35 -1.81 6.36
N ARG A 54 3.25 -1.78 5.38
CA ARG A 54 4.10 -0.62 5.08
C ARG A 54 3.73 0.01 3.74
N VAL A 55 3.17 1.21 3.78
CA VAL A 55 2.60 1.90 2.62
C VAL A 55 3.43 3.15 2.29
N PRO A 56 3.73 3.42 1.00
CA PRO A 56 4.50 4.60 0.60
C PRO A 56 3.68 5.88 0.75
N ALA A 57 4.38 6.99 1.01
CA ALA A 57 3.89 8.34 0.80
C ALA A 57 3.61 8.59 -0.68
N THR A 58 2.87 9.66 -0.97
CA THR A 58 2.50 9.97 -2.35
C THR A 58 2.54 11.45 -2.64
N SER A 59 2.63 11.81 -3.92
CA SER A 59 2.44 13.18 -4.40
C SER A 59 1.45 13.17 -5.55
N ALA A 60 0.47 14.06 -5.51
CA ALA A 60 -0.59 14.17 -6.51
C ALA A 60 -0.42 15.40 -7.40
N ASN A 61 -1.34 15.55 -8.36
CA ASN A 61 -1.49 16.66 -9.31
C ASN A 61 -0.37 16.77 -10.37
N LEU A 62 0.89 16.48 -10.01
CA LEU A 62 2.07 16.33 -10.90
C LEU A 62 2.09 17.29 -12.12
N GLY A 63 1.78 18.57 -11.89
CA GLY A 63 1.59 19.56 -12.96
C GLY A 63 0.13 19.61 -13.45
N PRO A 64 -0.18 19.30 -14.72
CA PRO A 64 -1.52 19.42 -15.27
C PRO A 64 -2.49 18.30 -14.88
N GLY A 65 -2.04 17.31 -14.11
CA GLY A 65 -2.81 16.10 -13.76
C GLY A 65 -3.66 16.25 -12.50
N PHE A 66 -4.36 17.36 -12.34
CA PHE A 66 -5.18 17.66 -11.17
C PHE A 66 -6.21 16.54 -10.91
N ASP A 67 -6.27 16.02 -9.69
CA ASP A 67 -7.13 14.92 -9.22
C ASP A 67 -7.02 13.58 -9.99
N VAL A 68 -6.00 13.43 -10.83
CA VAL A 68 -5.85 12.28 -11.74
C VAL A 68 -4.47 11.63 -11.64
N LEU A 69 -3.39 12.41 -11.53
CA LEU A 69 -2.04 11.88 -11.48
C LEU A 69 -1.53 11.75 -10.05
N GLY A 70 -1.00 10.56 -9.75
CA GLY A 70 -0.42 10.23 -8.46
C GLY A 70 0.93 9.54 -8.60
N LEU A 71 1.87 9.83 -7.70
CA LEU A 71 3.20 9.22 -7.64
C LEU A 71 3.47 8.68 -6.24
N ALA A 72 3.92 7.44 -6.13
CA ALA A 72 4.43 6.88 -4.89
C ALA A 72 5.89 7.30 -4.64
N LEU A 73 6.19 7.68 -3.41
CA LEU A 73 7.50 8.13 -2.95
C LEU A 73 8.17 7.08 -2.07
N SER A 74 9.48 7.23 -1.86
CA SER A 74 10.26 6.31 -1.01
C SER A 74 10.29 6.70 0.48
N LEU A 75 9.23 7.36 0.96
CA LEU A 75 8.92 7.57 2.38
C LEU A 75 7.73 6.69 2.74
N TYR A 76 7.61 6.24 3.98
CA TYR A 76 6.63 5.21 4.32
C TYR A 76 5.94 5.48 5.65
N VAL A 77 4.73 4.93 5.75
CA VAL A 77 4.04 4.73 7.00
C VAL A 77 3.83 3.24 7.24
N GLU A 78 3.94 2.81 8.48
CA GLU A 78 3.71 1.45 8.91
C GLU A 78 2.52 1.42 9.88
N VAL A 79 1.57 0.53 9.61
CA VAL A 79 0.42 0.28 10.49
C VAL A 79 0.40 -1.19 10.84
N GLY A 80 0.23 -1.51 12.12
CA GLY A 80 0.07 -2.90 12.56
C GLY A 80 -0.93 -3.03 13.70
N ILE A 81 -1.32 -4.27 13.98
CA ILE A 81 -2.38 -4.55 14.94
C ILE A 81 -1.78 -4.79 16.32
N ILE A 82 -2.23 -4.03 17.32
CA ILE A 82 -1.76 -4.14 18.71
C ILE A 82 -2.12 -5.53 19.26
N GLY A 83 -1.17 -6.13 19.99
CA GLY A 83 -1.34 -7.46 20.59
C GLY A 83 -1.08 -8.64 19.63
N THR A 84 -0.80 -8.37 18.35
CA THR A 84 -0.43 -9.42 17.37
C THR A 84 1.10 -9.58 17.21
N ASP A 85 1.87 -8.52 17.47
CA ASP A 85 3.33 -8.48 17.41
C ASP A 85 3.87 -7.39 18.36
N ALA A 86 5.19 -7.30 18.50
CA ALA A 86 5.86 -6.21 19.19
C ALA A 86 5.59 -4.87 18.49
N THR A 87 5.04 -3.91 19.23
CA THR A 87 4.86 -2.53 18.76
C THR A 87 6.22 -1.83 18.66
N PRO A 88 6.57 -1.20 17.53
CA PRO A 88 7.79 -0.42 17.41
C PRO A 88 7.85 0.74 18.42
N SER A 89 9.04 1.09 18.93
CA SER A 89 9.21 2.12 19.97
C SER A 89 8.77 3.52 19.56
N GLU A 90 8.83 3.85 18.27
CA GLU A 90 8.42 5.14 17.71
C GLU A 90 6.96 5.14 17.21
N ALA A 91 6.26 4.00 17.33
CA ALA A 91 4.87 3.92 16.93
C ALA A 91 3.95 4.51 18.00
N ILE A 92 2.89 5.17 17.55
CA ILE A 92 1.80 5.63 18.42
C ILE A 92 0.60 4.69 18.29
N GLU A 93 -0.15 4.52 19.36
CA GLU A 93 -1.47 3.90 19.24
C GLU A 93 -2.44 4.86 18.54
N ALA A 94 -3.14 4.36 17.51
CA ALA A 94 -4.17 5.12 16.82
C ALA A 94 -5.45 5.17 17.67
N ASN A 95 -5.88 6.37 18.03
CA ASN A 95 -7.18 6.59 18.68
C ASN A 95 -8.34 6.44 17.67
N ASP A 96 -9.58 6.55 18.15
CA ASP A 96 -10.78 6.31 17.33
C ASP A 96 -11.00 7.35 16.22
N THR A 97 -10.32 8.51 16.31
CA THR A 97 -10.39 9.56 15.28
C THR A 97 -9.22 9.49 14.30
N HIS A 98 -8.23 8.64 14.53
CA HIS A 98 -7.08 8.52 13.65
C HIS A 98 -7.48 7.83 12.32
N PRO A 99 -7.10 8.37 11.15
CA PRO A 99 -7.56 7.83 9.85
C PRO A 99 -7.24 6.34 9.64
N ALA A 100 -6.10 5.86 10.15
CA ALA A 100 -5.75 4.44 10.15
C ALA A 100 -6.76 3.56 10.90
N GLN A 101 -7.19 3.98 12.09
CA GLN A 101 -8.13 3.23 12.92
C GLN A 101 -9.53 3.25 12.29
N ILE A 102 -9.96 4.40 11.76
CA ILE A 102 -11.23 4.54 11.03
C ILE A 102 -11.26 3.57 9.84
N ALA A 103 -10.21 3.57 9.02
CA ALA A 103 -10.12 2.72 7.84
C ALA A 103 -10.06 1.22 8.20
N PHE A 104 -9.30 0.87 9.23
CA PHE A 104 -9.23 -0.50 9.76
C PHE A 104 -10.60 -1.01 10.21
N VAL A 105 -11.33 -0.24 11.01
CA VAL A 105 -12.69 -0.60 11.46
C VAL A 105 -13.67 -0.64 10.28
N ARG A 106 -13.60 0.32 9.35
CA ARG A 106 -14.47 0.39 8.16
C ARG A 106 -14.33 -0.83 7.25
N ALA A 107 -13.14 -1.45 7.21
CA ALA A 107 -12.86 -2.69 6.48
C ALA A 107 -13.18 -3.97 7.28
N GLY A 108 -13.72 -3.83 8.50
CA GLY A 108 -14.12 -4.93 9.36
C GLY A 108 -12.98 -5.51 10.21
N GLY A 109 -11.91 -4.75 10.41
CA GLY A 109 -10.87 -5.07 11.38
C GLY A 109 -11.38 -4.94 12.82
N SER A 110 -10.78 -5.69 13.74
CA SER A 110 -11.09 -5.68 15.16
C SER A 110 -9.85 -5.42 16.02
N GLY A 111 -10.03 -4.67 17.11
CA GLY A 111 -8.95 -4.24 17.99
C GLY A 111 -8.41 -2.85 17.64
N ARG A 112 -7.17 -2.59 18.06
CA ARG A 112 -6.49 -1.29 17.91
C ARG A 112 -5.27 -1.42 17.03
N VAL A 113 -4.98 -0.39 16.26
CA VAL A 113 -3.76 -0.34 15.44
C VAL A 113 -2.74 0.63 16.02
N TRP A 114 -1.46 0.31 15.82
CA TRP A 114 -0.36 1.24 16.02
C TRP A 114 0.08 1.81 14.67
N VAL A 115 0.64 3.01 14.69
CA VAL A 115 1.11 3.73 13.50
C VAL A 115 2.52 4.23 13.75
N LYS A 116 3.47 3.84 12.91
CA LYS A 116 4.80 4.44 12.81
C LYS A 116 4.87 5.24 11.51
N ASN A 117 5.09 6.54 11.59
CA ASN A 117 5.00 7.42 10.43
C ASN A 117 6.31 8.19 10.18
N ASP A 118 6.90 7.98 9.01
CA ASP A 118 8.05 8.77 8.53
C ASP A 118 7.63 9.86 7.51
N ILE A 119 6.33 10.00 7.22
CA ILE A 119 5.78 10.93 6.23
C ILE A 119 5.49 12.30 6.88
N PRO A 120 6.10 13.41 6.44
CA PRO A 120 5.78 14.72 7.01
C PRO A 120 4.33 15.13 6.71
N MET A 121 3.54 15.30 7.78
CA MET A 121 2.13 15.63 7.71
C MET A 121 1.90 17.08 7.26
N GLY A 122 0.81 17.33 6.53
CA GLY A 122 0.46 18.68 6.06
C GLY A 122 1.36 19.23 4.95
N ARG A 123 2.22 18.39 4.35
CA ARG A 123 3.21 18.81 3.33
C ARG A 123 2.93 18.26 1.93
N GLY A 124 1.66 17.92 1.65
CA GLY A 124 1.25 17.40 0.33
C GLY A 124 1.80 16.01 -0.01
N MET A 125 2.19 15.22 1.00
CA MET A 125 2.81 13.89 0.84
C MET A 125 1.85 12.70 1.04
N GLY A 126 0.54 12.94 0.92
CA GLY A 126 -0.45 11.86 0.92
C GLY A 126 -0.51 11.01 2.19
N PHE A 127 -0.06 11.54 3.35
CA PHE A 127 -0.08 10.81 4.62
C PHE A 127 -1.43 10.15 4.90
N SER A 128 -2.51 10.91 4.73
CA SER A 128 -3.87 10.46 5.04
C SER A 128 -4.31 9.27 4.20
N GLY A 129 -4.07 9.32 2.88
CA GLY A 129 -4.34 8.21 1.97
C GLY A 129 -3.50 6.99 2.29
N ALA A 130 -2.21 7.18 2.58
CA ALA A 130 -1.29 6.10 2.92
C ALA A 130 -1.71 5.36 4.20
N VAL A 131 -2.08 6.08 5.27
CA VAL A 131 -2.53 5.42 6.52
C VAL A 131 -3.89 4.75 6.38
N ARG A 132 -4.79 5.28 5.55
CA ARG A 132 -6.09 4.65 5.27
C ARG A 132 -5.89 3.33 4.54
N ILE A 133 -5.07 3.31 3.49
CA ILE A 133 -4.71 2.07 2.78
C ILE A 133 -4.07 1.06 3.75
N ALA A 134 -3.14 1.50 4.59
CA ALA A 134 -2.49 0.61 5.55
C ALA A 134 -3.50 -0.01 6.53
N GLY A 135 -4.46 0.77 7.02
CA GLY A 135 -5.55 0.30 7.87
C GLY A 135 -6.48 -0.70 7.19
N VAL A 136 -6.94 -0.42 5.96
CA VAL A 136 -7.80 -1.36 5.21
C VAL A 136 -7.08 -2.69 4.96
N VAL A 137 -5.84 -2.62 4.46
CA VAL A 137 -5.05 -3.82 4.15
C VAL A 137 -4.77 -4.62 5.42
N ALA A 138 -4.52 -3.97 6.56
CA ALA A 138 -4.34 -4.67 7.83
C ALA A 138 -5.60 -5.42 8.25
N ALA A 139 -6.79 -4.84 8.05
CA ALA A 139 -8.07 -5.49 8.33
C ALA A 139 -8.35 -6.68 7.41
N GLU A 140 -8.09 -6.54 6.10
CA GLU A 140 -8.24 -7.63 5.13
C GLU A 140 -7.31 -8.81 5.49
N VAL A 141 -6.04 -8.55 5.81
CA VAL A 141 -5.11 -9.58 6.25
C VAL A 141 -5.55 -10.22 7.57
N GLN A 142 -6.08 -9.43 8.51
CA GLN A 142 -6.58 -9.96 9.78
C GLN A 142 -7.74 -10.95 9.57
N ARG A 143 -8.68 -10.61 8.69
CA ARG A 143 -9.88 -11.40 8.42
C ARG A 143 -9.58 -12.64 7.58
N ASP A 144 -8.83 -12.46 6.50
CA ASP A 144 -8.71 -13.45 5.44
C ASP A 144 -7.36 -14.17 5.49
N GLY A 145 -6.43 -13.72 6.33
CA GLY A 145 -5.07 -14.25 6.46
C GLY A 145 -4.18 -14.04 5.23
N THR A 146 -4.71 -13.38 4.20
CA THR A 146 -4.08 -13.15 2.89
C THR A 146 -4.52 -11.81 2.34
N TRP A 147 -3.77 -11.31 1.36
CA TRP A 147 -4.09 -10.06 0.69
C TRP A 147 -3.61 -10.08 -0.76
N HIS A 148 -4.41 -9.50 -1.65
CA HIS A 148 -4.12 -9.42 -3.07
C HIS A 148 -4.50 -8.03 -3.58
N ARG A 149 -3.49 -7.31 -4.10
CA ARG A 149 -3.63 -5.94 -4.60
C ARG A 149 -4.80 -5.72 -5.55
N ASP A 150 -5.00 -6.64 -6.50
CA ASP A 150 -5.99 -6.46 -7.55
C ASP A 150 -7.41 -6.89 -7.14
N SER A 151 -7.55 -7.57 -6.00
CA SER A 151 -8.84 -8.02 -5.48
C SER A 151 -9.17 -7.44 -4.10
N SER A 152 -8.40 -6.46 -3.64
CA SER A 152 -8.64 -5.78 -2.36
C SER A 152 -9.67 -4.67 -2.53
N ASP A 153 -10.54 -4.52 -1.54
CA ASP A 153 -11.48 -3.39 -1.45
C ASP A 153 -10.76 -2.09 -1.03
N ALA A 154 -9.45 -2.18 -0.73
CA ALA A 154 -8.59 -1.08 -0.32
C ALA A 154 -8.69 0.19 -1.18
N LEU A 155 -8.75 0.07 -2.51
CA LEU A 155 -8.92 1.24 -3.38
C LEU A 155 -10.27 1.91 -3.15
N SER A 156 -11.35 1.12 -3.13
CA SER A 156 -12.71 1.63 -2.98
C SER A 156 -12.91 2.28 -1.62
N ILE A 157 -12.58 1.57 -0.54
CA ILE A 157 -12.72 2.07 0.84
C ILE A 157 -11.78 3.26 1.07
N GLY A 158 -10.54 3.17 0.60
CA GLY A 158 -9.57 4.27 0.73
C GLY A 158 -10.05 5.54 0.03
N THR A 159 -10.57 5.42 -1.20
CA THR A 159 -11.09 6.55 -1.99
C THR A 159 -12.34 7.15 -1.35
N GLU A 160 -13.27 6.32 -0.84
CA GLU A 160 -14.46 6.79 -0.12
C GLU A 160 -14.10 7.60 1.13
N LEU A 161 -13.09 7.15 1.90
CA LEU A 161 -12.66 7.82 3.13
C LEU A 161 -11.79 9.06 2.89
N GLU A 162 -11.06 9.11 1.77
CA GLU A 162 -10.24 10.27 1.38
C GLU A 162 -11.08 11.34 0.64
N GLY A 163 -12.05 10.90 -0.16
CA GLY A 163 -12.83 11.70 -1.11
C GLY A 163 -12.26 11.70 -2.53
N HIS A 164 -11.02 11.26 -2.73
CA HIS A 164 -10.33 11.22 -4.02
C HIS A 164 -9.28 10.10 -4.08
N ALA A 165 -8.94 9.64 -5.30
CA ALA A 165 -8.09 8.47 -5.51
C ALA A 165 -6.62 8.78 -5.80
N ASP A 166 -6.28 10.03 -6.13
CA ASP A 166 -4.96 10.45 -6.62
C ASP A 166 -3.78 10.14 -5.68
N ASN A 167 -4.01 10.04 -4.36
CA ASN A 167 -3.03 9.66 -3.34
C ASN A 167 -3.25 8.22 -2.84
N VAL A 168 -4.50 7.76 -2.85
CA VAL A 168 -4.88 6.40 -2.42
C VAL A 168 -4.34 5.36 -3.40
N ALA A 169 -4.52 5.57 -4.70
CA ALA A 169 -4.09 4.66 -5.75
C ALA A 169 -2.55 4.50 -5.82
N PRO A 170 -1.72 5.55 -5.83
CA PRO A 170 -0.27 5.34 -5.79
C PRO A 170 0.19 4.71 -4.48
N SER A 171 -0.48 4.96 -3.35
CA SER A 171 -0.20 4.28 -2.08
C SER A 171 -0.40 2.76 -2.19
N LEU A 172 -1.46 2.34 -2.90
CA LEU A 172 -1.84 0.95 -3.08
C LEU A 172 -1.06 0.23 -4.19
N HIS A 173 -0.78 0.92 -5.30
CA HIS A 173 -0.20 0.30 -6.50
C HIS A 173 1.31 0.55 -6.63
N GLY A 174 1.81 1.65 -6.07
CA GLY A 174 3.17 2.12 -6.28
C GLY A 174 3.38 2.73 -7.67
N GLY A 175 4.57 3.33 -7.88
CA GLY A 175 4.93 3.96 -9.16
C GLY A 175 4.14 5.22 -9.45
N ILE A 176 4.02 5.57 -10.74
CA ILE A 176 3.12 6.63 -11.21
C ILE A 176 1.80 5.99 -11.63
N VAL A 177 0.69 6.56 -11.22
CA VAL A 177 -0.65 6.11 -11.55
C VAL A 177 -1.49 7.24 -12.13
N ILE A 178 -2.42 6.85 -13.00
CA ILE A 178 -3.53 7.67 -13.48
C ILE A 178 -4.80 7.11 -12.87
N THR A 179 -5.59 7.96 -12.22
CA THR A 179 -6.86 7.62 -11.62
C THR A 179 -8.00 8.35 -12.30
N SER A 180 -9.08 7.63 -12.61
CA SER A 180 -10.35 8.21 -13.04
C SER A 180 -11.46 7.36 -12.48
N GLU A 181 -12.27 7.94 -11.59
CA GLU A 181 -13.27 7.19 -10.81
C GLU A 181 -12.62 5.97 -10.11
N ASN A 182 -13.04 4.76 -10.47
CA ASN A 182 -12.52 3.51 -9.91
C ASN A 182 -11.46 2.83 -10.81
N ILE A 183 -11.02 3.50 -11.87
CA ILE A 183 -10.01 2.98 -12.79
C ILE A 183 -8.64 3.50 -12.37
N VAL A 184 -7.71 2.57 -12.13
CA VAL A 184 -6.31 2.87 -11.87
C VAL A 184 -5.46 2.26 -12.98
N VAL A 185 -4.61 3.09 -13.60
CA VAL A 185 -3.63 2.65 -14.57
C VAL A 185 -2.24 3.00 -14.06
N GLN A 186 -1.39 2.00 -13.82
CA GLN A 186 0.03 2.26 -13.58
C GLN A 186 0.71 2.68 -14.88
N VAL A 187 1.37 3.84 -14.87
CA VAL A 187 2.09 4.38 -16.02
C VAL A 187 3.44 3.69 -16.14
N PRO A 188 3.70 2.93 -17.23
CA PRO A 188 5.01 2.36 -17.46
C PRO A 188 6.01 3.48 -17.79
N LEU A 189 7.11 3.53 -17.06
CA LEU A 189 8.17 4.51 -17.28
C LEU A 189 9.23 3.93 -18.21
N ALA A 190 9.58 4.67 -19.25
CA ALA A 190 10.69 4.34 -20.15
C ALA A 190 12.07 4.62 -19.51
N LEU A 191 12.09 5.34 -18.39
CA LEU A 191 13.25 5.79 -17.65
C LEU A 191 13.15 5.34 -16.19
N ASP A 192 14.26 5.46 -15.45
CA ASP A 192 14.32 5.28 -14.00
C ASP A 192 14.51 6.66 -13.33
N PRO A 193 13.44 7.47 -13.18
CA PRO A 193 13.57 8.84 -12.72
C PRO A 193 13.86 8.91 -11.21
N ALA A 194 14.69 9.87 -10.83
CA ALA A 194 14.82 10.29 -9.44
C ALA A 194 13.89 11.49 -9.19
N PHE A 195 13.08 11.42 -8.14
CA PHE A 195 12.23 12.52 -7.71
C PHE A 195 12.88 13.22 -6.52
N VAL A 196 13.08 14.53 -6.63
CA VAL A 196 13.57 15.37 -5.55
C VAL A 196 12.41 16.23 -5.06
N MET A 197 12.09 16.13 -3.78
CA MET A 197 11.04 16.92 -3.15
C MET A 197 11.66 17.95 -2.22
N TRP A 198 11.28 19.21 -2.39
CA TRP A 198 11.62 20.27 -1.45
C TRP A 198 10.50 20.43 -0.43
N ILE A 199 10.80 20.22 0.85
CA ILE A 199 9.85 20.31 1.96
C ILE A 199 10.23 21.55 2.79
N PRO A 200 9.56 22.69 2.62
CA PRO A 200 9.91 23.91 3.35
C PRO A 200 9.51 23.80 4.83
N GLU A 201 10.20 24.47 5.76
CA GLU A 201 9.94 24.32 7.20
C GLU A 201 8.69 25.06 7.72
N PHE A 202 8.01 25.88 6.90
CA PHE A 202 6.99 26.81 7.39
C PHE A 202 5.77 26.12 8.05
N THR A 203 5.39 26.66 9.21
CA THR A 203 4.23 26.35 10.05
C THR A 203 2.98 27.07 9.57
#